data_AF-A0A7W0NTB4-F1
#
_entry.id   AF-A0A7W0NTB4-F1
#
_cell.length_a   1.000
_cell.length_b   1.000
_cell.length_c   1.000
_cell.angle_alpha   90.00
_cell.angle_beta   90.00
_cell.angle_gamma   90.00
#
_symmetry.space_group_name_H-M   'P 1'
#
loop_
_entity.id
_entity.type
_entity.pdbx_description
1 polymer ?
#
loop_
_entity_poly.entity_id
_entity_poly.type
_entity_poly.pdbx_seq_one_letter_code
_entity_poly.pdbx_strand_id
1 'polypeptide(L)' 'MSTATESTAAAGLRGVVAAQSAIGDVNGEEGKLIYQGYDIHDLAENSTFE' A
#
# COMPACT_ATOMS: atom_id res chain seq x y z
N MET A 1 -15.73 -21.14 -29.98
CA MET A 1 -16.37 -20.89 -28.67
C MET A 1 -15.58 -19.79 -27.98
N SER A 2 -16.19 -18.64 -27.78
CA SER A 2 -15.54 -17.41 -27.32
C SER A 2 -15.21 -17.50 -25.84
N THR A 3 -13.95 -17.26 -25.50
CA THR A 3 -13.42 -17.12 -24.14
C THR A 3 -13.92 -15.81 -23.54
N ALA A 4 -14.58 -15.87 -22.39
CA ALA A 4 -14.78 -14.71 -21.52
C ALA A 4 -14.40 -15.14 -20.10
N THR A 5 -13.18 -14.81 -19.70
CA THR A 5 -12.77 -14.86 -18.29
C THR A 5 -13.61 -13.83 -17.57
N GLU A 6 -14.63 -14.28 -16.83
CA GLU A 6 -15.35 -13.44 -15.87
C GLU A 6 -14.34 -12.90 -14.86
N SER A 7 -13.94 -11.64 -15.06
CA SER A 7 -13.31 -10.87 -14.00
C SER A 7 -14.41 -10.58 -12.99
N THR A 8 -14.55 -11.43 -11.98
CA THR A 8 -15.28 -11.13 -10.75
C THR A 8 -14.64 -9.86 -10.18
N ALA A 9 -15.14 -8.71 -10.59
CA ALA A 9 -14.67 -7.41 -10.12
C ALA A 9 -15.03 -7.36 -8.64
N ALA A 10 -14.08 -7.74 -7.78
CA ALA A 10 -14.21 -7.60 -6.36
C ALA A 10 -14.55 -6.14 -6.08
N ALA A 11 -15.69 -5.91 -5.42
CA ALA A 11 -16.11 -4.55 -5.07
C ALA A 11 -14.95 -3.84 -4.34
N GLY A 12 -14.56 -2.67 -4.82
CA GLY A 12 -13.51 -1.86 -4.19
C GLY A 12 -12.06 -2.22 -4.55
N LEU A 13 -11.79 -2.88 -5.69
CA LEU A 13 -10.42 -3.12 -6.21
C LEU A 13 -9.50 -3.88 -5.24
N ARG A 14 -10.07 -4.70 -4.36
CA ARG A 14 -9.29 -5.44 -3.37
C ARG A 14 -8.26 -6.35 -4.05
N GLY A 15 -6.98 -6.16 -3.72
CA GLY A 15 -5.87 -6.94 -4.28
C GLY A 15 -5.41 -6.50 -5.68
N VAL A 16 -5.95 -5.41 -6.22
CA VAL A 16 -5.52 -4.86 -7.52
C VAL A 16 -4.40 -3.85 -7.30
N VAL A 17 -3.24 -4.06 -7.93
CA VAL A 17 -2.14 -3.08 -7.97
C VAL A 17 -2.51 -1.98 -8.97
N ALA A 18 -2.88 -0.80 -8.46
CA ALA A 18 -3.26 0.34 -9.30
C ALA A 18 -2.05 1.12 -9.85
N ALA A 19 -0.99 1.26 -9.05
CA ALA A 19 0.25 1.97 -9.41
C ALA A 19 1.39 1.59 -8.45
N GLN A 20 2.62 1.91 -8.83
CA GLN A 20 3.79 1.86 -7.95
C GLN A 20 4.05 3.25 -7.34
N SER A 21 4.47 3.32 -6.07
CA SER A 21 4.77 4.57 -5.38
C SER A 21 6.06 4.43 -4.57
N ALA A 22 6.85 5.51 -4.52
CA ALA A 22 8.03 5.62 -3.66
C ALA A 22 7.76 6.48 -2.40
N ILE A 23 6.55 7.02 -2.24
CA ILE A 23 6.21 7.96 -1.16
C ILE A 23 6.08 7.24 0.19
N GLY A 24 5.53 6.03 0.19
CA GLY A 24 5.38 5.24 1.40
C GLY A 24 5.06 3.79 1.07
N ASP A 25 5.44 2.91 1.99
CA ASP A 25 5.23 1.48 1.92
C ASP A 25 4.46 1.02 3.17
N VAL A 26 3.41 0.24 2.95
CA VAL A 26 2.54 -0.28 4.03
C VAL A 26 2.63 -1.78 4.01
N ASN A 27 3.24 -2.35 5.04
CA ASN A 27 3.27 -3.78 5.27
C ASN A 27 2.31 -4.13 6.41
N GLY A 28 1.08 -4.48 6.05
CA GLY A 28 0.02 -4.83 7.00
C GLY A 28 0.24 -6.15 7.74
N GLU A 29 1.08 -7.05 7.22
CA GLU A 29 1.39 -8.33 7.87
C GLU A 29 2.36 -8.13 9.04
N GLU A 30 3.36 -7.27 8.86
CA GLU A 30 4.33 -6.92 9.89
C GLU A 30 3.90 -5.73 10.75
N GLY A 31 2.80 -5.04 10.39
CA GLY A 31 2.34 -3.83 11.07
C GLY A 31 3.26 -2.62 10.89
N LYS A 32 3.99 -2.57 9.77
CA LYS A 32 4.97 -1.53 9.48
C LYS A 32 4.45 -0.51 8.48
N LEU A 33 4.78 0.75 8.73
CA LEU A 33 4.55 1.86 7.83
C LEU A 33 5.90 2.56 7.60
N ILE A 34 6.36 2.53 6.37
CA ILE A 34 7.57 3.24 5.94
C ILE A 34 7.14 4.50 5.21
N TYR A 35 7.66 5.64 5.64
CA TYR A 35 7.40 6.94 5.02
C TYR A 35 8.69 7.46 4.38
N GLN A 36 8.73 7.53 3.05
CA GLN A 36 9.90 7.89 2.23
C GLN A 36 11.22 7.21 2.68
N GLY A 37 11.15 5.94 3.07
CA GLY A 37 12.30 5.16 3.50
C GLY A 37 12.60 5.17 5.00
N TYR A 38 11.85 5.92 5.81
CA TYR A 38 11.98 5.94 7.27
C TYR A 38 10.83 5.18 7.94
N ASP A 39 11.11 4.44 9.01
CA ASP A 39 10.05 3.86 9.83
C ASP A 39 9.24 4.99 10.48
N ILE A 40 7.91 4.86 10.50
CA ILE A 40 7.04 5.88 11.09
C ILE A 40 7.33 6.09 12.58
N HIS A 41 7.79 5.08 13.31
CA HIS A 41 8.13 5.20 14.72
C HIS A 41 9.36 6.09 14.91
N ASP A 42 10.38 5.94 14.07
CA ASP A 42 11.57 6.80 14.11
C ASP A 42 11.22 8.26 13.86
N LEU A 43 10.34 8.52 12.88
CA LEU A 43 9.84 9.86 12.59
C LEU A 43 9.01 10.43 13.75
N ALA A 44 8.15 9.61 14.36
CA ALA A 44 7.31 10.04 15.48
C ALA A 44 8.13 10.42 16.73
N GLU A 45 9.27 9.75 16.95
CA GLU A 45 10.14 10.02 18.09
C GLU A 45 11.10 11.20 17.86
N ASN A 46 11.58 11.36 16.62
CA ASN A 46 12.69 12.27 16.31
C ASN A 46 12.29 13.47 15.43
N SER A 47 11.05 13.58 14.99
CA SER A 47 10.59 14.65 14.09
C SER A 47 9.30 15.30 14.59
N THR A 48 9.07 16.53 14.12
CA THR A 48 7.84 17.27 14.35
C THR A 48 6.98 17.30 13.10
N PHE A 49 5.69 17.60 13.24
CA PHE A 49 4.82 17.87 12.10
C PHE A 49 4.94 19.36 11.74
N GLU A 50 5.42 19.66 10.54
CA GLU A 50 5.58 21.02 10.00
C GLU A 50 4.57 21.33 8.89
#